data_AF-A0A537VG83-F1
#
_entry.id   AF-A0A537VG83-F1
#
_cell.length_a   1.000
_cell.length_b   1.000
_cell.length_c   1.000
_cell.angle_alpha   90.00
_cell.angle_beta   90.00
_cell.angle_gamma   90.00
#
_symmetry.space_group_name_H-M   'P 1'
#
loop_
_entity.id
_entity.type
_entity.pdbx_description
1 polymer ?
#
loop_
_entity_poly.entity_id
_entity_poly.type
_entity_poly.pdbx_seq_one_letter_code
_entity_poly.pdbx_strand_id
1 'polypeptide(L)'
;MTVVTPFMSHRDESTAIDRGLDGGHFFGYSLGHYYVFGDHKPGRTNVWDEFQQNRSLYGFDRDVASQTEVPLAQQLFQQALGSARGAVGTPDQIREFLRGYKDAGVDQVVFCSQAGRNRHEDICESLELFAKEVMPEFAEDAGEHEQAKLERLGPAPDDYFVRAALQA
;
A
#
# COMPACT_ATOMS: atom_id res chain seq x y z
N MET A 1 -13.87 0.38 5.93
CA MET A 1 -13.05 0.77 4.77
C MET A 1 -11.67 0.17 4.93
N THR A 2 -11.16 -0.45 3.86
CA THR A 2 -9.82 -1.06 3.84
C THR A 2 -8.96 -0.32 2.82
N VAL A 3 -7.72 -0.04 3.18
CA VAL A 3 -6.72 0.57 2.28
C VAL A 3 -5.53 -0.36 2.10
N VAL A 4 -4.93 -0.34 0.91
CA VAL A 4 -3.71 -1.07 0.60
C VAL A 4 -2.59 -0.06 0.44
N THR A 5 -1.46 -0.29 1.10
CA THR A 5 -0.30 0.61 1.06
C THR A 5 0.99 -0.17 0.90
N PRO A 6 1.99 0.36 0.18
CA PRO A 6 3.37 -0.12 0.28
C PRO A 6 3.85 -0.15 1.73
N PHE A 7 4.74 -1.08 2.06
CA PHE A 7 5.30 -1.22 3.40
C PHE A 7 6.76 -1.64 3.38
N MET A 8 7.59 -0.93 4.14
CA MET A 8 8.96 -1.28 4.47
C MET A 8 9.36 -0.47 5.70
N SER A 9 9.74 -1.13 6.79
CA SER A 9 10.06 -0.48 8.05
C SER A 9 11.52 -0.69 8.37
N HIS A 10 12.24 0.39 8.63
CA HIS A 10 13.62 0.31 9.08
C HIS A 10 13.93 1.48 10.01
N ARG A 11 14.85 1.29 10.96
CA ARG A 11 15.19 2.33 11.94
C ARG A 11 15.79 3.58 11.30
N ASP A 12 16.50 3.38 10.20
CA ASP A 12 17.00 4.42 9.32
C ASP A 12 16.06 4.62 8.12
N GLU A 13 15.59 5.85 7.92
CA GLU A 13 14.64 6.22 6.86
C GLU A 13 15.21 5.96 5.46
N SER A 14 16.48 6.32 5.22
CA SER A 14 17.09 6.17 3.89
C SER A 14 17.13 4.71 3.46
N THR A 15 17.45 3.82 4.40
CA THR A 15 17.44 2.38 4.20
C THR A 15 16.02 1.84 3.93
N ALA A 16 14.99 2.34 4.63
CA ALA A 16 13.60 1.95 4.36
C ALA A 16 13.19 2.34 2.93
N ILE A 17 13.53 3.55 2.50
CA ILE A 17 13.27 4.06 1.14
C ILE A 17 13.99 3.20 0.10
N ASP A 18 15.28 2.95 0.28
CA ASP A 18 16.09 2.18 -0.67
C ASP A 18 15.58 0.74 -0.84
N ARG A 19 15.12 0.13 0.26
CA ARG A 19 14.59 -1.24 0.26
C ARG A 19 13.15 -1.34 -0.24
N GLY A 20 12.31 -0.32 -0.01
CA GLY A 20 10.86 -0.45 -0.13
C GLY A 20 10.19 0.35 -1.25
N LEU A 21 10.75 1.50 -1.63
CA LEU A 21 10.07 2.46 -2.51
C LEU A 21 9.79 1.89 -3.90
N ASP A 22 10.78 1.20 -4.48
CA ASP A 22 10.65 0.60 -5.80
C ASP A 22 9.61 -0.52 -5.84
N GLY A 23 9.40 -1.23 -4.73
CA GLY A 23 8.33 -2.23 -4.62
C GLY A 23 6.95 -1.58 -4.77
N GLY A 24 6.69 -0.50 -4.04
CA GLY A 24 5.43 0.25 -4.14
C GLY A 24 5.20 0.86 -5.52
N HIS A 25 6.24 1.47 -6.10
CA HIS A 25 6.19 2.01 -7.45
C HIS A 25 5.93 0.94 -8.51
N PHE A 26 6.60 -0.21 -8.41
CA PHE A 26 6.37 -1.32 -9.31
C PHE A 26 4.94 -1.87 -9.19
N PHE A 27 4.38 -1.94 -7.98
CA PHE A 27 2.99 -2.35 -7.79
C PHE A 27 2.04 -1.44 -8.58
N GLY A 28 2.15 -0.12 -8.41
CA GLY A 28 1.37 0.85 -9.18
C GLY A 28 1.58 0.75 -10.69
N TYR A 29 2.83 0.65 -11.15
CA TYR A 29 3.15 0.47 -12.56
C TYR A 29 2.53 -0.80 -13.13
N SER A 30 2.59 -1.91 -12.39
CA SER A 30 2.07 -3.21 -12.84
C SER A 30 0.55 -3.18 -13.04
N LEU A 31 -0.20 -2.50 -12.17
CA LEU A 31 -1.64 -2.28 -12.37
C LEU A 31 -1.91 -1.49 -13.65
N GLY A 32 -1.14 -0.43 -13.89
CA GLY A 32 -1.23 0.33 -15.14
C GLY A 32 -0.90 -0.52 -16.37
N HIS A 33 0.14 -1.35 -16.30
CA HIS A 33 0.50 -2.29 -17.36
C HIS A 33 -0.66 -3.25 -17.67
N TYR A 34 -1.24 -3.89 -16.66
CA TYR A 34 -2.27 -4.91 -16.89
C TYR A 34 -3.65 -4.35 -17.26
N TYR A 35 -4.01 -3.17 -16.77
CA TYR A 35 -5.38 -2.66 -16.89
C TYR A 35 -5.53 -1.40 -17.74
N VAL A 36 -4.44 -0.69 -18.07
CA VAL A 36 -4.52 0.64 -18.68
C VAL A 36 -3.73 0.75 -19.98
N PHE A 37 -2.42 0.48 -19.96
CA PHE A 37 -1.53 0.86 -21.06
C PHE A 37 -0.62 -0.26 -21.59
N GLY A 38 -0.49 -1.41 -20.91
CA GLY A 38 0.44 -2.46 -21.31
C GLY A 38 -0.12 -3.41 -22.36
N ASP A 39 0.77 -3.95 -23.20
CA ASP A 39 0.49 -5.06 -24.12
C ASP A 39 1.16 -6.34 -23.56
N HIS A 40 0.51 -6.96 -22.58
CA HIS A 40 1.09 -8.10 -21.88
C HIS A 40 1.14 -9.36 -22.76
N LYS A 41 2.34 -9.92 -22.96
CA LYS A 41 2.56 -11.19 -23.65
C LYS A 41 3.07 -12.24 -22.66
N PRO A 42 2.21 -13.20 -22.23
CA PRO A 42 2.60 -14.22 -21.28
C PRO A 42 3.88 -14.96 -21.70
N GLY A 43 4.83 -15.10 -20.77
CA GLY A 43 6.11 -15.75 -21.02
C GLY A 43 7.11 -14.97 -21.90
N ARG A 44 6.76 -13.75 -22.35
CA ARG A 44 7.66 -12.87 -23.12
C ARG A 44 7.89 -11.51 -22.47
N THR A 45 6.83 -10.90 -21.96
CA THR A 45 6.92 -9.58 -21.34
C THR A 45 7.52 -9.68 -19.94
N ASN A 46 8.66 -9.01 -19.72
CA ASN A 46 9.20 -8.78 -18.39
C ASN A 46 8.76 -7.40 -17.87
N VAL A 47 7.69 -7.39 -17.07
CA VAL A 47 7.10 -6.15 -16.54
C VAL A 47 8.08 -5.40 -15.64
N TRP A 48 9.00 -6.08 -14.96
CA TRP A 48 10.01 -5.42 -14.13
C TRP A 48 11.01 -4.63 -14.98
N ASP A 49 11.49 -5.22 -16.08
CA ASP A 49 12.44 -4.53 -16.96
C ASP A 49 11.77 -3.34 -17.64
N GLU A 50 10.52 -3.49 -18.09
CA GLU A 50 9.73 -2.37 -18.62
C GLU A 50 9.51 -1.28 -17.57
N PHE A 51 9.20 -1.63 -16.32
CA PHE A 51 9.09 -0.68 -15.22
C PHE A 51 10.39 0.12 -15.05
N GLN A 52 11.55 -0.55 -14.98
CA GLN A 52 12.82 0.14 -14.81
C GLN A 52 13.13 1.09 -15.98
N GLN A 53 12.78 0.70 -17.21
CA GLN A 53 12.98 1.53 -18.40
C GLN A 53 12.02 2.72 -18.47
N ASN A 54 10.79 2.55 -17.98
CA ASN A 54 9.70 3.51 -18.20
C ASN A 54 9.25 4.25 -16.93
N ARG A 55 9.78 3.94 -15.74
CA ARG A 55 9.32 4.49 -14.45
C ARG A 55 9.19 6.00 -14.45
N SER A 56 10.14 6.71 -15.06
CA SER A 56 10.13 8.17 -15.17
C SER A 56 8.96 8.70 -15.99
N LEU A 57 8.67 8.05 -17.13
CA LEU A 57 7.55 8.40 -18.00
C LEU A 57 6.20 8.30 -17.27
N TYR A 58 6.09 7.34 -16.34
CA TYR A 58 4.87 7.10 -15.57
C TYR A 58 4.89 7.68 -14.15
N GLY A 59 5.92 8.45 -13.78
CA GLY A 59 5.94 9.21 -12.50
C GLY A 59 6.37 8.44 -11.27
N PHE A 60 7.14 7.39 -11.50
CA PHE A 60 7.69 6.51 -10.48
C PHE A 60 9.19 6.73 -10.26
N ASP A 61 9.71 7.91 -10.62
CA ASP A 61 11.08 8.29 -10.28
C ASP A 61 11.27 8.39 -8.77
N ARG A 62 12.41 7.92 -8.28
CA ARG A 62 12.76 8.00 -6.85
C ARG A 62 12.87 9.44 -6.38
N ASP A 63 13.41 10.32 -7.22
CA ASP A 63 13.63 11.74 -6.92
C ASP A 63 12.33 12.56 -6.95
N VAL A 64 11.28 12.05 -7.60
CA VAL A 64 9.97 12.70 -7.69
C VAL A 64 9.09 12.31 -6.51
N ALA A 65 9.21 11.08 -5.99
CA ALA A 65 8.51 10.64 -4.78
C ALA A 65 8.92 11.42 -3.51
N SER A 66 10.02 12.18 -3.58
CA SER A 66 10.50 13.09 -2.52
C SER A 66 10.20 14.57 -2.77
N GLN A 67 9.58 14.94 -3.90
CA GLN A 67 9.32 16.34 -4.29
C GLN A 67 7.83 16.67 -4.47
N THR A 68 7.47 17.93 -4.22
CA THR A 68 6.08 18.42 -4.10
C THR A 68 5.46 18.90 -5.42
N GLU A 69 6.23 18.99 -6.51
CA GLU A 69 5.77 19.54 -7.80
C GLU A 69 5.92 18.54 -8.94
N VAL A 70 4.78 18.11 -9.50
CA VAL A 70 4.68 17.08 -10.55
C VAL A 70 3.64 17.51 -11.61
N PRO A 71 3.77 17.10 -12.88
CA PRO A 71 2.77 17.37 -13.92
C PRO A 71 1.37 16.82 -13.56
N LEU A 72 0.30 17.52 -13.93
CA LEU A 72 -1.07 17.23 -13.49
C LEU A 72 -1.55 15.79 -13.77
N ALA A 73 -1.23 15.21 -14.92
CA ALA A 73 -1.61 13.82 -15.23
C ALA A 73 -0.92 12.81 -14.29
N GLN A 74 0.32 13.12 -13.91
CA GLN A 74 1.14 12.34 -12.99
C GLN A 74 0.67 12.54 -11.54
N GLN A 75 0.28 13.77 -11.18
CA GLN A 75 -0.37 14.08 -9.90
C GLN A 75 -1.71 13.35 -9.73
N LEU A 76 -2.55 13.33 -10.77
CA LEU A 76 -3.83 12.62 -10.71
C LEU A 76 -3.63 11.10 -10.57
N PHE A 77 -2.61 10.55 -11.23
CA PHE A 77 -2.25 9.14 -11.10
C PHE A 77 -1.65 8.82 -9.72
N GLN A 78 -0.79 9.69 -9.18
CA GLN A 78 -0.26 9.58 -7.81
C GLN A 78 -1.35 9.76 -6.75
N GLN A 79 -2.30 10.68 -6.93
CA GLN A 79 -3.47 10.83 -6.07
C GLN A 79 -4.35 9.57 -6.10
N ALA A 80 -4.48 8.91 -7.26
CA ALA A 80 -5.25 7.67 -7.40
C ALA A 80 -4.54 6.45 -6.77
N LEU A 81 -3.22 6.45 -6.64
CA LEU A 81 -2.43 5.35 -6.08
C LEU A 81 -2.05 5.53 -4.60
N GLY A 82 -2.43 6.65 -3.97
CA GLY A 82 -2.10 6.96 -2.57
C GLY A 82 -0.66 7.45 -2.39
N SER A 83 -0.37 8.09 -1.24
CA SER A 83 0.94 8.66 -0.86
C SER A 83 2.11 7.93 -1.50
N ALA A 84 2.94 8.63 -2.28
CA ALA A 84 3.96 8.03 -3.16
C ALA A 84 4.91 7.04 -2.44
N ARG A 85 5.09 7.19 -1.12
CA ARG A 85 5.87 6.25 -0.29
C ARG A 85 5.05 5.32 0.60
N GLY A 86 3.77 5.59 0.84
CA GLY A 86 2.95 4.78 1.76
C GLY A 86 3.55 4.62 3.15
N ALA A 87 3.49 3.40 3.71
CA ALA A 87 4.08 3.01 4.99
C ALA A 87 5.55 2.55 4.82
N VAL A 88 6.34 3.31 4.05
CA VAL A 88 7.79 3.12 3.89
C VAL A 88 8.51 4.21 4.70
N GLY A 89 9.21 3.81 5.76
CA GLY A 89 9.92 4.76 6.62
C GLY A 89 10.31 4.17 7.99
N THR A 90 10.55 5.05 8.96
CA THR A 90 10.84 4.66 10.35
C THR A 90 9.58 4.22 11.10
N PRO A 91 9.71 3.46 12.21
CA PRO A 91 8.57 3.10 13.04
C PRO A 91 7.70 4.29 13.46
N ASP A 92 8.32 5.43 13.80
CA ASP A 92 7.59 6.64 14.20
C ASP A 92 6.83 7.27 13.03
N GLN A 93 7.45 7.33 11.84
CA GLN A 93 6.78 7.82 10.62
C GLN A 93 5.61 6.92 10.23
N ILE A 94 5.75 5.60 10.35
CA ILE A 94 4.68 4.65 10.06
C ILE A 94 3.54 4.80 11.07
N ARG A 95 3.85 5.03 12.35
CA ARG A 95 2.86 5.27 13.40
C ARG A 95 2.04 6.52 13.11
N GLU A 96 2.69 7.63 12.75
CA GLU A 96 2.03 8.87 12.33
C GLU A 96 1.13 8.64 11.10
N PHE A 97 1.65 7.94 10.09
CA PHE A 97 0.90 7.59 8.89
C PHE A 97 -0.35 6.75 9.19
N LEU A 98 -0.25 5.75 10.06
CA LEU A 98 -1.38 4.90 10.46
C LEU A 98 -2.40 5.64 11.33
N ARG A 99 -1.96 6.56 12.19
CA ARG A 99 -2.86 7.47 12.93
C ARG A 99 -3.71 8.29 11.95
N GLY A 100 -3.09 8.87 10.92
CA GLY A 100 -3.83 9.63 9.91
C GLY A 100 -4.94 8.81 9.23
N TYR A 101 -4.68 7.53 8.93
CA TYR A 101 -5.72 6.64 8.40
C TYR A 101 -6.80 6.29 9.42
N LYS A 102 -6.41 6.01 10.66
CA LYS A 102 -7.34 5.73 11.75
C LYS A 102 -8.27 6.92 12.00
N ASP A 103 -7.72 8.13 12.06
CA ASP A 103 -8.46 9.39 12.23
C ASP A 103 -9.42 9.64 11.06
N ALA A 104 -9.05 9.20 9.84
CA ALA A 104 -9.91 9.21 8.68
C ALA A 104 -10.97 8.09 8.65
N GLY A 105 -11.04 7.25 9.68
CA GLY A 105 -12.03 6.16 9.81
C GLY A 105 -11.69 4.92 8.99
N VAL A 106 -10.43 4.69 8.62
CA VAL A 106 -9.99 3.42 8.04
C VAL A 106 -10.08 2.33 9.11
N ASP A 107 -10.71 1.22 8.74
CA ASP A 107 -10.90 0.08 9.64
C ASP A 107 -9.78 -0.95 9.52
N GLN A 108 -9.13 -1.02 8.35
CA GLN A 108 -8.09 -2.00 8.08
C GLN A 108 -7.06 -1.44 7.10
N VAL A 109 -5.78 -1.65 7.42
CA VAL A 109 -4.66 -1.37 6.52
C VAL A 109 -4.03 -2.70 6.09
N VAL A 110 -3.88 -2.89 4.79
CA VAL A 110 -3.20 -4.05 4.20
C VAL A 110 -1.86 -3.60 3.66
N PHE A 111 -0.79 -4.26 4.10
CA PHE A 111 0.56 -3.98 3.65
C PHE A 111 0.93 -4.79 2.41
N CYS A 112 1.35 -4.07 1.38
CA CYS A 112 1.95 -4.62 0.17
C CYS A 112 3.48 -4.60 0.33
N SER A 113 4.03 -5.63 0.99
CA SER A 113 5.46 -5.73 1.29
C SER A 113 6.25 -6.51 0.25
N GLN A 114 5.63 -7.54 -0.33
CA GLN A 114 6.24 -8.41 -1.35
C GLN A 114 5.91 -7.90 -2.77
N ALA A 115 6.26 -6.65 -3.04
CA ALA A 115 6.10 -6.03 -4.34
C ALA A 115 7.45 -5.81 -5.03
N GLY A 116 7.48 -6.01 -6.34
CA GLY A 116 8.69 -5.80 -7.15
C GLY A 116 9.82 -6.75 -6.76
N ARG A 117 10.99 -6.16 -6.45
CA ARG A 117 12.20 -6.89 -6.05
C ARG A 117 12.59 -6.69 -4.58
N ASN A 118 11.64 -6.36 -3.72
CA ASN A 118 11.89 -6.31 -2.28
C ASN A 118 12.45 -7.67 -1.81
N ARG A 119 13.56 -7.64 -1.08
CA ARG A 119 14.23 -8.87 -0.62
C ARG A 119 13.43 -9.50 0.51
N HIS A 120 13.42 -10.83 0.57
CA HIS A 120 12.64 -11.57 1.56
C HIS A 120 13.09 -11.24 3.00
N GLU A 121 14.39 -11.21 3.22
CA GLU A 121 15.04 -10.87 4.48
C GLU A 121 14.68 -9.46 4.95
N ASP A 122 14.63 -8.48 4.04
CA ASP A 122 14.27 -7.10 4.36
C ASP A 122 12.79 -6.99 4.76
N ILE A 123 11.92 -7.77 4.12
CA ILE A 123 10.49 -7.86 4.46
C ILE A 123 10.31 -8.47 5.85
N CYS A 124 10.98 -9.58 6.14
CA CYS A 124 10.91 -10.24 7.44
C CYS A 124 11.40 -9.31 8.56
N GLU A 125 12.56 -8.66 8.38
CA GLU A 125 13.11 -7.68 9.32
C GLU A 125 12.10 -6.53 9.57
N SER A 126 11.48 -6.01 8.51
CA SER A 126 10.49 -4.94 8.60
C SER A 126 9.24 -5.36 9.39
N LEU A 127 8.74 -6.57 9.17
CA LEU A 127 7.57 -7.10 9.86
C LEU A 127 7.84 -7.33 11.35
N GLU A 128 9.01 -7.87 11.68
CA GLU A 128 9.45 -8.03 13.08
C GLU A 128 9.55 -6.67 13.78
N LEU A 129 10.16 -5.68 13.12
CA LEU A 129 10.29 -4.33 13.65
C LEU A 129 8.91 -3.68 13.86
N PHE A 130 8.01 -3.81 12.89
CA PHE A 130 6.65 -3.29 12.99
C PHE A 130 5.86 -3.94 14.13
N ALA A 131 5.91 -5.27 14.24
CA ALA A 131 5.23 -6.01 15.30
C ALA A 131 5.72 -5.59 16.70
N LYS A 132 7.01 -5.29 16.83
CA LYS A 132 7.62 -4.87 18.09
C LYS A 132 7.34 -3.40 18.42
N GLU A 133 7.46 -2.50 17.45
CA GLU A 133 7.56 -1.07 17.73
C GLU A 133 6.33 -0.26 17.37
N VAL A 134 5.52 -0.70 16.40
CA VAL A 134 4.37 0.06 15.89
C VAL A 134 3.05 -0.59 16.31
N MET A 135 2.90 -1.88 16.06
CA MET A 135 1.67 -2.65 16.29
C MET A 135 1.09 -2.52 17.71
N PRO A 136 1.89 -2.49 18.80
CA PRO A 136 1.34 -2.43 20.16
C PRO A 136 0.41 -1.23 20.40
N GLU A 137 0.70 -0.07 19.83
CA GLU A 137 -0.15 1.12 19.98
C GLU A 137 -1.58 0.89 19.45
N PHE A 138 -1.71 0.25 18.30
CA PHE A 138 -3.01 0.03 17.66
C PHE A 138 -3.71 -1.22 18.20
N ALA A 139 -2.96 -2.13 18.82
CA ALA A 139 -3.52 -3.33 19.44
C ALA A 139 -4.29 -3.03 20.73
N GLU A 140 -3.87 -1.99 21.47
CA GLU A 140 -4.51 -1.60 22.73
C GLU A 140 -5.98 -1.19 22.55
N ASP A 141 -6.32 -0.51 21.45
CA ASP A 141 -7.67 0.00 21.18
C ASP A 141 -8.39 -0.66 19.99
N ALA A 142 -7.80 -1.72 19.43
CA ALA A 142 -8.40 -2.49 18.34
C ALA A 142 -9.81 -3.02 18.67
N GLY A 143 -10.05 -3.39 19.92
CA GLY A 143 -11.36 -3.88 20.37
C GLY A 143 -12.45 -2.80 20.33
N GLU A 144 -12.14 -1.60 20.82
CA GLU A 144 -13.06 -0.46 20.79
C GLU A 144 -13.35 -0.02 19.36
N HIS A 145 -12.31 0.00 18.50
CA HIS A 145 -12.44 0.34 17.09
C HIS A 145 -13.34 -0.65 16.33
N GLU A 146 -13.17 -1.96 16.57
CA GLU A 146 -14.01 -2.98 15.93
C GLU A 146 -15.48 -2.89 16.40
N GLN A 147 -15.73 -2.60 17.68
CA GLN A 147 -17.10 -2.38 18.17
C GLN A 147 -17.74 -1.14 17.52
N ALA A 148 -17.03 -0.01 17.48
CA ALA A 148 -17.52 1.21 16.83
C ALA A 148 -17.83 0.99 15.33
N LYS A 149 -17.01 0.19 14.64
CA LYS A 149 -17.27 -0.24 13.26
C LYS A 149 -18.54 -1.08 13.16
N LEU A 150 -18.72 -2.08 14.02
CA LEU A 150 -19.91 -2.94 14.02
C LEU A 150 -21.19 -2.13 14.27
N GLU A 151 -21.16 -1.20 15.23
CA GLU A 151 -22.27 -0.28 15.50
C GLU A 151 -22.59 0.60 14.29
N ARG A 152 -21.56 1.16 13.64
CA ARG A 152 -21.72 1.99 12.44
C ARG A 152 -22.26 1.21 11.23
N LEU A 153 -21.82 -0.03 11.04
CA LEU A 153 -22.27 -0.88 9.93
C LEU A 153 -23.68 -1.42 10.16
N GLY A 154 -24.10 -1.56 11.42
CA GLY A 154 -25.37 -2.18 11.79
C GLY A 154 -25.39 -3.68 11.48
N PRO A 155 -26.55 -4.33 11.59
CA PRO A 155 -26.69 -5.74 11.22
C PRO A 155 -26.36 -5.92 9.74
N ALA A 156 -25.59 -6.97 9.42
CA ALA A 156 -25.43 -7.41 8.05
C ALA A 156 -26.83 -7.71 7.47
N PRO A 157 -27.12 -7.37 6.20
CA PRO A 157 -28.37 -7.78 5.58
C PRO A 157 -28.44 -9.31 5.62
N ASP A 158 -29.35 -9.86 6.44
CA ASP A 158 -29.52 -11.30 6.71
C ASP A 158 -29.76 -12.15 5.44
N ASP A 159 -29.90 -11.51 4.28
CA ASP A 159 -30.45 -12.09 3.06
C ASP A 159 -29.48 -12.09 1.86
N TYR A 160 -28.26 -11.55 1.98
CA TYR A 160 -27.36 -11.43 0.82
C TYR A 160 -26.89 -12.80 0.29
N PHE A 161 -26.49 -13.71 1.18
CA PHE A 161 -26.03 -15.04 0.79
C PHE A 161 -27.17 -16.02 0.51
N VAL A 162 -28.36 -15.81 1.11
CA VAL A 162 -29.52 -16.69 0.93
C VAL A 162 -30.22 -16.41 -0.40
N ARG A 163 -30.35 -15.14 -0.83
CA ARG A 163 -30.99 -14.80 -2.11
C ARG A 163 -30.18 -15.24 -3.33
N ALA A 164 -28.85 -15.16 -3.27
CA ALA A 164 -27.98 -15.60 -4.36
C ALA A 164 -28.09 -17.12 -4.61
N ALA A 165 -28.37 -17.93 -3.59
CA ALA A 165 -28.54 -19.37 -3.70
C ALA A 165 -29.94 -19.79 -4.18
N LEU A 166 -30.95 -18.93 -4.06
CA LEU A 166 -32.32 -19.19 -4.54
C LEU A 166 -32.57 -18.68 -5.97
N GLN A 167 -31.59 -17.99 -6.56
CA GLN A 167 -31.65 -17.45 -7.92
C GLN A 167 -30.66 -18.11 -8.90
N ALA A 168 -29.95 -19.16 -8.47
CA ALA A 168 -29.05 -19.99 -9.29
C ALA A 168 -29.63 -21.40 -9.45
#